data_AF-A0A6M0M4Y2-F1
#
_entry.id   AF-A0A6M0M4Y2-F1
#
_cell.length_a   1.000
_cell.length_b   1.000
_cell.length_c   1.000
_cell.angle_alpha   90.00
_cell.angle_beta   90.00
_cell.angle_gamma   90.00
#
_symmetry.space_group_name_H-M   'P 1'
#
loop_
_entity.id
_entity.type
_entity.pdbx_description
1 polymer ?
#
loop_
_entity_poly.entity_id
_entity_poly.type
_entity_poly.pdbx_seq_one_letter_code
_entity_poly.pdbx_strand_id
1 'polypeptide(L)'
;MAKKQNEIVVELKKNVIPTRVFGIKFEIKMGTRYLKKYTEELPKINEQIENKRKEVKILEGKNDLKALFELLEFIKSKIQEYTDLILGDGAFEKLYDVADEDLFVVEEGMRQVTEQFQLIQTKSKAQSFIDGKKR
;
A
#
# COMPACT_ATOMS: atom_id res chain seq x y z
N MET A 1 -24.82 8.56 8.62
CA MET A 1 -24.24 7.31 8.07
C MET A 1 -23.10 6.90 8.98
N ALA A 2 -23.11 5.66 9.49
CA ALA A 2 -22.10 5.19 10.43
C ALA A 2 -20.72 5.14 9.74
N LYS A 3 -19.72 5.82 10.30
CA LYS A 3 -18.32 5.67 9.88
C LYS A 3 -17.95 4.20 10.08
N LYS A 4 -17.85 3.42 8.99
CA LYS A 4 -17.33 2.06 9.03
C LYS A 4 -15.92 2.14 9.65
N GLN A 5 -15.77 1.61 10.85
CA GLN A 5 -14.46 1.52 11.52
C GLN A 5 -13.49 0.76 10.63
N ASN A 6 -12.32 1.34 10.37
CA ASN A 6 -11.18 0.68 9.75
C ASN A 6 -10.71 -0.45 10.69
N GLU A 7 -11.32 -1.62 10.55
CA GLU A 7 -10.91 -2.81 11.30
C GLU A 7 -9.80 -3.51 10.53
N ILE A 8 -8.55 -3.07 10.75
CA ILE A 8 -7.36 -3.75 10.21
C ILE A 8 -6.97 -4.84 11.20
N VAL A 9 -7.40 -6.08 10.92
CA VAL A 9 -7.01 -7.26 11.71
C VAL A 9 -5.94 -8.03 10.96
N VAL A 10 -4.71 -8.00 11.46
CA VAL A 10 -3.59 -8.80 10.94
C VAL A 10 -3.28 -9.95 11.89
N GLU A 11 -3.61 -11.17 11.48
CA GLU A 11 -3.19 -12.40 12.15
C GLU A 11 -2.02 -13.06 11.41
N LEU A 12 -0.94 -13.36 12.12
CA LEU A 12 0.23 -13.99 11.52
C LEU A 12 -0.01 -15.51 11.40
N LYS A 13 -0.54 -15.97 10.26
CA LYS A 13 -0.71 -17.41 9.97
C LYS A 13 0.34 -17.85 8.96
N LYS A 14 1.40 -18.54 9.41
CA LYS A 14 2.51 -19.22 8.69
C LYS A 14 3.08 -18.55 7.41
N ASN A 15 2.27 -18.18 6.42
CA ASN A 15 2.65 -17.54 5.15
C ASN A 15 1.66 -16.47 4.63
N VAL A 16 0.65 -16.06 5.39
CA VAL A 16 -0.30 -15.01 5.00
C VAL A 16 -0.68 -14.10 6.16
N ILE A 17 -1.01 -12.86 5.83
CA ILE A 17 -1.56 -11.84 6.71
C ILE A 17 -2.97 -11.51 6.17
N PRO A 18 -4.06 -11.92 6.85
CA PRO A 18 -5.38 -11.44 6.49
C PRO A 18 -5.39 -9.92 6.71
N THR A 19 -5.97 -9.19 5.77
CA THR A 19 -6.06 -7.73 5.80
C THR A 19 -7.45 -7.32 5.33
N ARG A 20 -8.04 -6.30 5.94
CA ARG A 20 -9.31 -5.75 5.49
C ARG A 20 -9.13 -4.28 5.17
N VAL A 21 -9.49 -3.89 3.94
CA VAL A 21 -9.43 -2.50 3.46
C VAL A 21 -10.82 -2.16 2.93
N PHE A 22 -11.43 -1.08 3.46
CA PHE A 22 -12.80 -0.66 3.12
C PHE A 22 -13.88 -1.75 3.21
N GLY A 23 -13.69 -2.74 4.10
CA GLY A 23 -14.61 -3.87 4.25
C GLY A 23 -14.31 -5.07 3.34
N ILE A 24 -13.41 -4.92 2.37
CA ILE A 24 -12.95 -5.99 1.48
C ILE A 24 -11.83 -6.77 2.17
N LYS A 25 -11.92 -8.11 2.15
CA LYS A 25 -10.92 -9.00 2.73
C LYS A 25 -9.85 -9.38 1.69
N PHE A 26 -8.60 -9.30 2.09
CA PHE A 26 -7.41 -9.68 1.33
C PHE A 26 -6.51 -10.59 2.17
N GLU A 27 -5.61 -11.29 1.51
CA GLU A 27 -4.57 -12.11 2.14
C GLU A 27 -3.20 -11.70 1.58
N ILE A 28 -2.44 -10.94 2.36
CA ILE A 28 -1.08 -10.53 2.01
C ILE A 28 -0.16 -11.74 2.17
N LYS A 29 0.54 -12.12 1.12
CA LYS A 29 1.43 -13.29 1.12
C LYS A 29 2.77 -12.97 1.78
N MET A 30 3.17 -13.76 2.77
CA MET A 30 4.38 -13.56 3.59
C MET A 30 5.54 -14.52 3.27
N GLY A 31 5.48 -15.25 2.14
CA GLY A 31 6.60 -16.08 1.71
C GLY A 31 7.86 -15.25 1.43
N THR A 32 9.04 -15.84 1.57
CA THR A 32 10.35 -15.18 1.33
C THR A 32 10.43 -14.46 -0.03
N ARG A 33 9.83 -15.03 -1.08
CA ARG A 33 9.73 -14.42 -2.41
C ARG A 33 8.97 -13.10 -2.40
N TYR A 34 7.89 -13.00 -1.60
CA TYR A 34 7.04 -11.82 -1.50
C TYR A 34 7.67 -10.77 -0.58
N LEU A 35 8.24 -11.19 0.54
CA LEU A 35 9.00 -10.32 1.44
C LEU A 35 10.11 -9.55 0.72
N LYS A 36 10.87 -10.21 -0.15
CA LYS A 36 11.92 -9.56 -0.95
C LYS A 36 11.34 -8.45 -1.84
N LYS A 37 10.25 -8.75 -2.56
CA LYS A 37 9.54 -7.76 -3.37
C LYS A 37 9.05 -6.59 -2.53
N TYR A 38 8.50 -6.86 -1.35
CA TYR A 38 8.05 -5.81 -0.44
C TYR A 38 9.19 -4.91 0.05
N THR A 39 10.36 -5.46 0.33
CA THR A 39 11.51 -4.69 0.81
C THR A 39 12.27 -3.96 -0.29
N GLU A 40 12.23 -4.43 -1.54
CA GLU A 40 13.03 -3.89 -2.64
C GLU A 40 12.21 -3.07 -3.66
N GLU A 41 10.98 -3.47 -3.95
CA GLU A 41 10.15 -2.85 -4.99
C GLU A 41 9.26 -1.74 -4.41
N LEU A 42 8.66 -1.91 -3.22
CA LEU A 42 7.76 -0.89 -2.63
C LEU A 42 8.46 0.46 -2.39
N PRO A 43 9.69 0.53 -1.85
CA PRO A 43 10.36 1.81 -1.66
C PRO A 43 10.59 2.55 -2.98
N LYS A 44 10.91 1.81 -4.07
CA LYS A 44 11.14 2.39 -5.40
C LYS A 44 9.86 2.96 -5.99
N ILE A 45 8.74 2.26 -5.84
CA ILE A 45 7.43 2.74 -6.32
C ILE A 45 7.03 4.01 -5.54
N ASN A 46 7.21 4.01 -4.22
CA ASN A 46 6.92 5.19 -3.39
C ASN A 46 7.80 6.39 -3.76
N GLU A 47 9.10 6.19 -3.99
CA GLU A 47 10.01 7.25 -4.42
C GLU A 47 9.60 7.83 -5.78
N GLN A 48 9.16 7.00 -6.73
CA GLN A 48 8.63 7.46 -8.01
C GLN A 48 7.37 8.32 -7.84
N ILE A 49 6.42 7.89 -6.99
CA ILE A 49 5.22 8.66 -6.67
C ILE A 49 5.58 10.01 -6.04
N GLU A 50 6.46 10.04 -5.04
CA GLU A 50 6.85 11.27 -4.36
C GLU A 50 7.58 12.26 -5.27
N ASN A 51 8.49 11.77 -6.11
CA ASN A 51 9.21 12.61 -7.07
C ASN A 51 8.25 13.25 -8.07
N LYS A 52 7.28 12.48 -8.56
CA LYS A 52 6.25 12.96 -9.48
C LYS A 52 5.24 13.90 -8.81
N ARG A 53 4.90 13.70 -7.53
CA ARG A 53 4.08 14.66 -6.75
C ARG A 53 4.72 16.04 -6.64
N LYS A 54 6.05 16.15 -6.57
CA LYS A 54 6.74 17.45 -6.56
C LYS A 54 6.54 18.21 -7.87
N GLU A 55 6.33 17.51 -8.99
CA GLU A 55 6.05 18.11 -10.29
C GLU A 55 4.60 18.65 -10.37
N VAL A 56 3.64 18.07 -9.65
CA VAL A 56 2.23 18.51 -9.65
C VAL A 56 2.12 20.00 -9.30
N LYS A 57 2.72 20.43 -8.19
CA LYS A 57 2.68 21.83 -7.74
C LYS A 57 3.30 22.80 -8.74
N ILE A 58 4.29 22.36 -9.50
CA ILE A 58 4.94 23.16 -10.55
C ILE A 58 4.03 23.30 -11.76
N LEU A 59 3.32 22.22 -12.14
CA LEU A 59 2.41 22.19 -13.28
C LEU A 59 1.09 22.93 -13.00
N GLU A 60 0.57 22.84 -11.77
CA GLU A 60 -0.58 23.63 -11.30
C GLU A 60 -0.31 25.13 -11.44
N GLY A 61 0.87 25.59 -11.00
CA GLY A 61 1.29 27.00 -11.14
C GLY A 61 1.47 27.45 -12.59
N LYS A 62 1.65 26.52 -13.53
CA LYS A 62 1.77 26.79 -14.97
C LYS A 62 0.45 26.66 -15.73
N ASN A 63 -0.62 26.20 -15.07
CA ASN A 63 -1.93 25.92 -15.66
C ASN A 63 -1.86 24.95 -16.87
N ASP A 64 -0.88 24.04 -16.89
CA ASP A 64 -0.72 23.02 -17.93
C ASP A 64 -1.55 21.78 -17.58
N LEU A 65 -2.85 21.87 -17.88
CA LEU A 65 -3.83 20.84 -17.55
C LEU A 65 -3.53 19.48 -18.21
N LYS A 66 -2.90 19.48 -19.38
CA LYS A 66 -2.56 18.25 -20.10
C LYS A 66 -1.43 17.51 -19.37
N ALA A 67 -0.35 18.21 -19.05
CA ALA A 67 0.74 17.63 -18.29
C ALA A 67 0.29 17.16 -16.90
N LEU A 68 -0.66 17.88 -16.28
CA LEU A 68 -1.24 17.51 -15.00
C LEU A 68 -2.07 16.22 -15.09
N PHE A 69 -2.85 16.04 -16.16
CA PHE A 69 -3.58 14.79 -16.42
C PHE A 69 -2.64 13.60 -16.63
N GLU A 70 -1.61 13.75 -17.48
CA GLU A 70 -0.63 12.70 -17.74
C GLU A 70 0.11 12.29 -16.45
N LEU A 71 0.39 13.25 -15.58
CA LEU A 71 1.01 13.03 -14.28
C LEU A 71 0.08 12.27 -13.31
N LEU A 72 -1.20 12.60 -13.28
CA LEU A 72 -2.18 11.90 -12.44
C LEU A 72 -2.40 10.46 -12.91
N GLU A 73 -2.46 10.21 -14.21
CA GLU A 73 -2.52 8.85 -14.77
C GLU A 73 -1.28 8.04 -14.42
N PHE A 74 -0.09 8.66 -14.48
CA PHE A 74 1.14 8.02 -14.00
C PHE A 74 1.04 7.63 -12.52
N ILE A 75 0.63 8.56 -11.65
CA ILE A 75 0.48 8.30 -10.21
C ILE A 75 -0.54 7.20 -9.95
N LYS A 76 -1.68 7.21 -10.65
CA LYS A 76 -2.71 6.17 -10.60
C LYS A 76 -2.12 4.79 -10.93
N SER A 77 -1.38 4.69 -12.04
CA SER A 77 -0.75 3.43 -12.45
C SER A 77 0.22 2.88 -11.41
N LYS A 78 0.94 3.76 -10.68
CA LYS A 78 1.87 3.36 -9.62
C LYS A 78 1.17 2.93 -8.35
N ILE A 79 0.08 3.60 -7.97
CA ILE A 79 -0.76 3.17 -6.86
C ILE A 79 -1.40 1.81 -7.18
N GLN A 80 -1.81 1.58 -8.42
CA GLN A 80 -2.31 0.28 -8.87
C GLN A 80 -1.25 -0.81 -8.75
N GLU A 81 -0.06 -0.61 -9.34
CA GLU A 81 1.07 -1.55 -9.27
C GLU A 81 1.40 -1.91 -7.82
N TYR A 82 1.47 -0.90 -6.96
CA TYR A 82 1.72 -1.04 -5.52
C TYR A 82 0.62 -1.82 -4.79
N THR A 83 -0.64 -1.51 -5.08
CA THR A 83 -1.80 -2.14 -4.44
C THR A 83 -1.90 -3.62 -4.81
N ASP A 84 -1.79 -3.92 -6.10
CA ASP A 84 -1.88 -5.29 -6.61
C ASP A 84 -0.68 -6.14 -6.16
N LEU A 85 0.50 -5.54 -6.02
CA LEU A 85 1.68 -6.21 -5.47
C LEU A 85 1.45 -6.67 -4.02
N ILE A 86 0.84 -5.84 -3.17
CA ILE A 86 0.62 -6.14 -1.75
C ILE A 86 -0.60 -7.04 -1.54
N LEU A 87 -1.74 -6.66 -2.12
CA LEU A 87 -3.04 -7.27 -1.84
C LEU A 87 -3.44 -8.35 -2.86
N GLY A 88 -2.71 -8.46 -3.98
CA GLY A 88 -2.94 -9.40 -5.06
C GLY A 88 -3.57 -8.75 -6.30
N ASP A 89 -3.41 -9.40 -7.45
CA ASP A 89 -3.87 -8.91 -8.74
C ASP A 89 -5.36 -8.50 -8.73
N GLY A 90 -5.66 -7.29 -9.23
CA GLY A 90 -7.02 -6.74 -9.29
C GLY A 90 -7.56 -6.27 -7.94
N ALA A 91 -6.70 -6.10 -6.92
CA ALA A 91 -7.07 -5.49 -5.65
C ALA A 91 -7.31 -3.99 -5.82
N PHE A 92 -6.52 -3.32 -6.66
CA PHE A 92 -6.68 -1.89 -6.93
C PHE A 92 -8.08 -1.56 -7.45
N GLU A 93 -8.53 -2.22 -8.51
CA GLU A 93 -9.84 -1.96 -9.12
C GLU A 93 -10.99 -2.13 -8.12
N LYS A 94 -10.91 -3.15 -7.25
CA LYS A 94 -11.90 -3.38 -6.20
C LYS A 94 -11.92 -2.26 -5.16
N LEU A 95 -10.75 -1.76 -4.79
CA LEU A 95 -10.64 -0.66 -3.85
C LEU A 95 -11.06 0.67 -4.47
N TYR A 96 -10.74 0.86 -5.75
CA TYR A 96 -11.08 2.05 -6.51
C TYR A 96 -12.60 2.19 -6.69
N ASP A 97 -13.28 1.09 -7.04
CA ASP A 97 -14.75 1.03 -7.12
C ASP A 97 -15.42 1.33 -5.76
N VAL A 98 -14.95 0.71 -4.67
CA VAL A 98 -15.48 0.95 -3.33
C VAL A 98 -15.17 2.36 -2.79
N ALA A 99 -14.13 2.99 -3.33
CA ALA A 99 -13.74 4.36 -3.00
C ALA A 99 -14.43 5.41 -3.88
N ASP A 100 -15.48 5.05 -4.64
CA ASP A 100 -16.17 5.94 -5.57
C ASP A 100 -15.20 6.60 -6.57
N GLU A 101 -14.24 5.83 -7.09
CA GLU A 101 -13.19 6.26 -8.02
C GLU A 101 -12.24 7.35 -7.47
N ASP A 102 -12.17 7.51 -6.14
CA ASP A 102 -11.23 8.41 -5.48
C ASP A 102 -9.88 7.73 -5.24
N LEU A 103 -8.89 8.14 -6.05
CA LEU A 103 -7.52 7.63 -5.97
C LEU A 103 -6.86 7.91 -4.61
N PHE A 104 -7.14 9.06 -3.98
CA PHE A 104 -6.51 9.45 -2.72
C PHE A 104 -7.05 8.64 -1.55
N VAL A 105 -8.31 8.23 -1.62
CA VAL A 105 -8.89 7.29 -0.65
C VAL A 105 -8.19 5.94 -0.73
N VAL A 106 -7.98 5.40 -1.93
CA VAL A 106 -7.22 4.13 -2.12
C VAL A 106 -5.79 4.25 -1.61
N GLU A 107 -5.10 5.34 -1.95
CA GLU A 107 -3.74 5.60 -1.49
C GLU A 107 -3.63 5.66 0.04
N GLU A 108 -4.52 6.39 0.70
CA GLU A 108 -4.56 6.51 2.16
C GLU A 108 -4.80 5.15 2.82
N GLY A 109 -5.71 4.33 2.26
CA GLY A 109 -5.94 2.97 2.71
C GLY A 109 -4.67 2.12 2.62
N MET A 110 -3.94 2.22 1.51
CA MET A 110 -2.71 1.47 1.31
C MET A 110 -1.53 1.96 2.17
N ARG A 111 -1.47 3.27 2.46
CA ARG A 111 -0.51 3.82 3.43
C ARG A 111 -0.68 3.15 4.79
N GLN A 112 -1.92 3.05 5.28
CA GLN A 112 -2.23 2.40 6.56
C GLN A 112 -1.86 0.91 6.54
N VAL A 113 -2.11 0.19 5.44
CA VAL A 113 -1.69 -1.21 5.28
C VAL A 113 -0.17 -1.33 5.42
N THR A 114 0.59 -0.43 4.79
CA THR A 114 2.06 -0.48 4.82
C THR A 114 2.64 -0.11 6.17
N GLU A 115 2.09 0.88 6.86
CA GLU A 115 2.47 1.21 8.24
C GLU A 115 2.26 0.02 9.17
N GLN A 116 1.10 -0.64 9.10
CA GLN A 116 0.81 -1.84 9.88
C GLN A 116 1.77 -2.99 9.53
N PHE A 117 2.07 -3.16 8.25
CA PHE A 117 3.02 -4.17 7.77
C PHE A 117 4.43 -3.97 8.34
N GLN A 118 4.93 -2.73 8.33
CA GLN A 118 6.24 -2.39 8.90
C GLN A 118 6.29 -2.64 10.42
N LEU A 119 5.21 -2.31 11.14
CA LEU A 119 5.10 -2.59 12.57
C LEU A 119 5.17 -4.10 12.86
N ILE A 120 4.50 -4.93 12.05
CA ILE A 120 4.54 -6.39 12.20
C ILE A 120 5.93 -6.95 11.93
N GLN A 121 6.60 -6.48 10.87
CA GLN A 121 7.97 -6.91 10.59
C GLN A 121 8.93 -6.55 11.72
N THR A 122 8.80 -5.34 12.28
CA THR A 122 9.64 -4.87 13.39
C THR A 122 9.42 -5.71 14.65
N LYS A 123 8.16 -5.99 15.00
CA LYS A 123 7.80 -6.87 16.13
C LYS A 123 8.32 -8.31 15.93
N SER A 124 8.19 -8.86 14.72
CA SER A 124 8.67 -10.20 14.39
C SER A 124 10.20 -10.30 14.51
N LYS A 125 10.94 -9.30 14.01
CA LYS A 125 12.40 -9.23 14.18
C LYS A 125 12.78 -9.17 15.66
N ALA A 126 12.13 -8.29 16.44
CA ALA A 126 12.40 -8.15 17.87
C ALA A 126 12.17 -9.46 18.65
N GLN A 127 11.10 -10.20 18.34
CA GLN A 127 10.81 -11.49 18.95
C GLN A 127 11.89 -12.54 18.62
N SER A 128 12.32 -12.63 17.35
CA SER A 128 13.40 -13.53 16.94
C SER A 128 14.73 -13.25 17.64
N PHE A 129 15.05 -11.97 17.91
CA PHE A 129 16.25 -11.58 18.68
C PHE A 129 16.17 -12.02 20.15
N ILE A 130 14.99 -11.90 20.78
CA ILE A 130 14.77 -12.33 22.17
C ILE A 130 14.87 -13.86 22.27
N ASP A 131 14.25 -14.59 21.34
CA ASP A 131 14.27 -16.05 21.35
C ASP A 131 15.65 -16.62 20.99
N GLY A 132 16.42 -15.93 20.15
CA GLY A 132 17.82 -16.26 19.86
C GLY A 132 18.78 -16.02 21.04
N LYS A 133 18.49 -15.06 21.93
CA LYS A 133 19.25 -14.82 23.16
C LYS A 133 18.93 -15.80 24.30
N LYS A 134 17.82 -16.52 24.21
CA LYS A 134 17.40 -17.55 25.19
C LYS A 134 17.95 -18.95 24.86
N ARG A 135 18.71 -19.09 23.79
CA ARG A 135 19.42 -20.34 23.43
C ARG A 135 20.88 -20.29 23.85
#